data_AF-A0A2E6DBY6-F1
#
_entry.id   AF-A0A2E6DBY6-F1
#
_cell.length_a   1.000
_cell.length_b   1.000
_cell.length_c   1.000
_cell.angle_alpha   90.00
_cell.angle_beta   90.00
_cell.angle_gamma   90.00
#
_symmetry.space_group_name_H-M   'P 1'
#
loop_
_entity.id
_entity.type
_entity.pdbx_description
1 polymer ?
#
loop_
_entity_poly.entity_id
_entity_poly.type
_entity_poly.pdbx_seq_one_letter_code
_entity_poly.pdbx_strand_id
1 'polypeptide(L)'
;MAVTCLPAKLHNDPDALPEKVRAKIHKGRQTHDKILVLYSDCGTGGRLTAVIEEEGVEGIGGAHCYEIFTGTEDFYKLMADEPGCFFVTDFLARHFERLVFRGLGLHNFPQLRDTYFGRYKKLVYLAQSDDDELLSCAQTAATSIGLDLEVRKTGFGEYETFLASH
;
A
#
# COMPACT_ATOMS: atom_id res chain seq x y z
N MET A 1 1.07 -18.39 14.39
CA MET A 1 1.08 -17.57 13.16
C MET A 1 2.32 -16.70 13.18
N ALA A 2 3.03 -16.57 12.05
CA ALA A 2 4.20 -15.71 11.92
C ALA A 2 4.02 -14.80 10.70
N VAL A 3 4.34 -13.52 10.84
CA VAL A 3 4.27 -12.55 9.74
C VAL A 3 5.69 -12.18 9.32
N THR A 4 5.95 -12.17 8.01
CA THR A 4 7.20 -11.62 7.49
C THR A 4 6.92 -10.63 6.37
N CYS A 5 7.65 -9.52 6.38
CA CYS A 5 7.47 -8.45 5.41
C CYS A 5 8.58 -8.47 4.36
N LEU A 6 8.28 -7.87 3.20
CA LEU A 6 9.28 -7.47 2.22
C LEU A 6 9.87 -6.09 2.56
N PRO A 7 11.05 -5.74 2.01
CA PRO A 7 11.65 -4.43 2.23
C PRO A 7 10.73 -3.30 1.73
N ALA A 8 10.51 -2.29 2.58
CA ALA A 8 9.62 -1.17 2.28
C ALA A 8 9.95 -0.38 1.00
N LYS A 9 11.22 -0.42 0.56
CA LYS A 9 11.65 0.23 -0.68
C LYS A 9 10.94 -0.27 -1.95
N LEU A 10 10.35 -1.47 -1.91
CA LEU A 10 9.60 -2.03 -3.04
C LEU A 10 8.32 -1.24 -3.35
N HIS A 11 7.88 -0.34 -2.47
CA HIS A 11 6.72 0.49 -2.72
C HIS A 11 6.85 1.37 -3.98
N ASN A 12 8.08 1.73 -4.36
CA ASN A 12 8.37 2.47 -5.59
C ASN A 12 8.94 1.58 -6.72
N ASP A 13 8.94 0.25 -6.53
CA ASP A 13 9.49 -0.74 -7.48
C ASP A 13 8.55 -1.96 -7.54
N PRO A 14 7.34 -1.79 -8.11
CA PRO A 14 6.36 -2.87 -8.21
C PRO A 14 6.87 -4.03 -9.06
N ASP A 15 7.73 -3.77 -10.05
CA ASP A 15 8.27 -4.80 -10.93
C ASP A 15 9.06 -5.89 -10.20
N ALA A 16 9.70 -5.53 -9.08
CA ALA A 16 10.43 -6.48 -8.26
C ALA A 16 9.54 -7.25 -7.27
N LEU A 17 8.29 -6.84 -7.03
CA LEU A 17 7.41 -7.46 -6.03
C LEU A 17 7.16 -8.96 -6.27
N PRO A 18 6.78 -9.43 -7.49
CA PRO A 18 6.39 -10.83 -7.69
C PRO A 18 7.51 -11.81 -7.34
N GLU A 19 8.72 -11.58 -7.82
CA GLU A 19 9.87 -12.47 -7.55
C GLU A 19 10.29 -12.44 -6.06
N LYS A 20 10.12 -11.29 -5.40
CA LYS A 20 10.40 -11.19 -3.96
C LYS A 20 9.38 -11.95 -3.14
N VAL A 21 8.11 -11.92 -3.53
CA VAL A 21 7.06 -12.75 -2.93
C VAL A 21 7.34 -14.23 -3.16
N ARG A 22 7.67 -14.64 -4.40
CA ARG A 22 8.05 -16.03 -4.73
C ARG A 22 9.17 -16.54 -3.82
N ALA A 23 10.26 -15.78 -3.70
CA ALA A 23 11.38 -16.16 -2.83
C ALA A 23 10.98 -16.30 -1.35
N LYS A 24 10.03 -15.48 -0.88
CA LYS A 24 9.49 -15.58 0.48
C LYS A 24 8.59 -16.79 0.67
N ILE A 25 7.77 -17.14 -0.31
CA ILE A 25 6.97 -18.36 -0.31
C ILE A 25 7.89 -19.58 -0.19
N HIS A 26 8.90 -19.69 -1.04
CA HIS A 26 9.85 -20.82 -1.02
C HIS A 26 10.56 -20.96 0.33
N LYS A 27 10.97 -19.84 0.94
CA LYS A 27 11.56 -19.85 2.28
C LYS A 27 10.55 -20.26 3.36
N GLY A 28 9.31 -19.75 3.28
CA GLY A 28 8.25 -20.07 4.24
C GLY A 28 7.91 -21.55 4.27
N ARG A 29 7.94 -22.22 3.11
CA ARG A 29 7.65 -23.67 2.97
C ARG A 29 8.61 -24.57 3.75
N GLN A 30 9.80 -24.07 4.07
CA GLN A 30 10.76 -24.84 4.86
C GLN A 30 10.32 -25.00 6.32
N THR A 31 9.38 -24.18 6.79
CA THR A 31 9.01 -24.08 8.21
C THR A 31 7.51 -23.96 8.47
N HIS A 32 6.66 -23.85 7.44
CA HIS A 32 5.22 -23.65 7.59
C HIS A 32 4.44 -24.50 6.58
N ASP A 33 3.35 -25.12 7.06
CA ASP A 33 2.46 -25.95 6.23
C ASP A 33 1.49 -25.12 5.38
N LYS A 34 1.12 -23.92 5.85
CA LYS A 34 0.22 -22.99 5.16
C LYS A 34 0.90 -21.63 5.00
N ILE A 35 0.78 -21.05 3.81
CA ILE A 35 1.34 -19.73 3.46
C ILE A 35 0.22 -18.90 2.87
N LEU A 36 0.07 -17.67 3.37
CA LEU A 36 -0.86 -16.67 2.89
C LEU A 36 -0.09 -15.44 2.38
N VAL A 37 -0.52 -14.89 1.25
CA VAL A 37 0.05 -13.67 0.67
C VAL A 37 -0.89 -12.50 0.89
N LEU A 38 -0.44 -11.53 1.70
CA LEU A 38 -1.20 -10.33 2.08
C LEU A 38 -0.88 -9.11 1.19
N TYR A 39 -0.37 -9.36 -0.02
CA TYR A 39 -0.15 -8.34 -1.04
C TYR A 39 -1.21 -8.49 -2.12
N SER A 40 -1.88 -7.38 -2.44
CA SER A 40 -2.67 -7.25 -3.68
C SER A 40 -1.75 -6.97 -4.86
N ASP A 41 -2.29 -6.89 -6.08
CA ASP A 41 -1.46 -6.70 -7.28
C ASP A 41 -0.59 -5.43 -7.23
N CYS A 42 -1.06 -4.37 -6.57
CA CYS A 42 -0.32 -3.17 -6.18
C CYS A 42 0.58 -2.60 -7.31
N GLY A 43 0.05 -2.60 -8.55
CA GLY A 43 0.70 -2.03 -9.73
C GLY A 43 1.59 -2.99 -10.52
N THR A 44 1.57 -4.30 -10.24
CA THR A 44 2.37 -5.26 -11.02
C THR A 44 1.76 -5.66 -12.36
N GLY A 45 0.49 -5.32 -12.60
CA GLY A 45 -0.22 -5.61 -13.85
C GLY A 45 -0.68 -7.06 -13.94
N GLY A 46 -1.06 -7.67 -12.82
CA GLY A 46 -1.49 -9.07 -12.70
C GLY A 46 -0.35 -10.08 -12.51
N ARG A 47 0.91 -9.64 -12.55
CA ARG A 47 2.08 -10.54 -12.42
C ARG A 47 2.18 -11.16 -11.03
N LEU A 48 1.82 -10.42 -9.98
CA LEU A 48 1.81 -10.99 -8.63
C LEU A 48 0.76 -12.09 -8.51
N THR A 49 -0.45 -11.87 -9.05
CA THR A 49 -1.51 -12.88 -9.09
C THR A 49 -1.04 -14.15 -9.79
N ALA A 50 -0.40 -14.02 -10.95
CA ALA A 50 0.18 -15.17 -11.66
C ALA A 50 1.19 -15.94 -10.81
N VAL A 51 2.09 -15.24 -10.08
CA VAL A 51 3.03 -15.91 -9.16
C VAL A 51 2.31 -16.63 -8.02
N ILE A 52 1.27 -16.04 -7.43
CA ILE A 52 0.49 -16.65 -6.35
C ILE A 52 -0.19 -17.94 -6.85
N GLU A 53 -0.79 -17.89 -8.04
CA GLU A 53 -1.43 -19.03 -8.69
C GLU A 53 -0.43 -20.14 -9.05
N GLU A 54 0.71 -19.79 -9.66
CA GLU A 54 1.80 -20.72 -10.01
C GLU A 54 2.35 -21.44 -8.78
N GLU A 55 2.51 -20.70 -7.67
CA GLU A 55 2.95 -21.26 -6.42
C GLU A 55 1.83 -22.02 -5.70
N GLY A 56 0.56 -21.91 -6.11
CA GLY A 56 -0.56 -22.61 -5.46
C GLY A 56 -0.71 -22.24 -3.98
N VAL A 57 -0.43 -20.98 -3.63
CA VAL A 57 -0.69 -20.42 -2.28
C VAL A 57 -1.89 -19.50 -2.34
N GLU A 58 -2.50 -19.26 -1.17
CA GLU A 58 -3.66 -18.37 -1.10
C GLU A 58 -3.21 -16.92 -0.92
N GLY A 59 -3.81 -16.02 -1.70
CA GLY A 59 -3.55 -14.58 -1.64
C GLY A 59 -4.82 -13.82 -1.30
N ILE A 60 -4.66 -12.66 -0.65
CA ILE A 60 -5.77 -11.79 -0.29
C ILE A 60 -6.51 -11.21 -1.52
N GLY A 61 -5.85 -11.17 -2.68
CA GLY A 61 -6.43 -10.64 -3.91
C GLY A 61 -6.47 -9.11 -3.94
N GLY A 62 -7.32 -8.56 -4.81
CA GLY A 62 -7.46 -7.12 -5.05
C GLY A 62 -6.45 -6.55 -6.04
N ALA A 63 -6.81 -5.42 -6.66
CA ALA A 63 -5.94 -4.68 -7.58
C ALA A 63 -4.94 -3.81 -6.81
N HIS A 64 -5.36 -3.27 -5.66
CA HIS A 64 -4.52 -2.39 -4.85
C HIS A 64 -4.64 -2.72 -3.36
N CYS A 65 -3.51 -2.62 -2.65
CA CYS A 65 -3.45 -2.85 -1.21
C CYS A 65 -4.41 -1.88 -0.46
N TYR A 66 -4.63 -0.68 -1.01
CA TYR A 66 -5.56 0.32 -0.48
C TYR A 66 -7.03 -0.09 -0.59
N GLU A 67 -7.40 -0.86 -1.63
CA GLU A 67 -8.74 -1.43 -1.81
C GLU A 67 -9.11 -2.32 -0.62
N ILE A 68 -8.15 -3.13 -0.17
CA ILE A 68 -8.34 -4.04 0.96
C ILE A 68 -8.54 -3.26 2.28
N PHE A 69 -7.82 -2.14 2.47
CA PHE A 69 -8.02 -1.29 3.65
C PHE A 69 -9.40 -0.62 3.64
N THR A 70 -9.83 -0.07 2.51
CA THR A 70 -11.11 0.64 2.42
C THR A 70 -12.32 -0.29 2.34
N GLY A 71 -12.11 -1.54 1.90
CA GLY A 71 -13.16 -2.38 1.35
C GLY A 71 -13.43 -2.06 -0.11
N THR A 72 -13.77 -3.09 -0.87
CA THR A 72 -13.91 -3.03 -2.33
C THR A 72 -14.93 -1.97 -2.78
N GLU A 73 -16.12 -1.97 -2.20
CA GLU A 73 -17.22 -1.08 -2.62
C GLU A 73 -16.87 0.41 -2.40
N ASP A 74 -16.34 0.75 -1.23
CA ASP A 74 -16.00 2.13 -0.88
C ASP A 74 -14.75 2.63 -1.62
N PHE A 75 -13.82 1.73 -1.96
CA PHE A 75 -12.71 2.03 -2.85
C PHE A 75 -13.22 2.50 -4.22
N TYR A 76 -14.15 1.75 -4.83
CA TYR A 76 -14.68 2.09 -6.15
C TYR A 76 -15.49 3.39 -6.13
N LYS A 77 -16.28 3.64 -5.08
CA LYS A 77 -16.96 4.93 -4.91
C LYS A 77 -15.98 6.09 -4.84
N LEU A 78 -14.95 5.97 -3.99
CA LEU A 78 -13.91 7.00 -3.86
C LEU A 78 -13.20 7.26 -5.18
N MET A 79 -12.83 6.20 -5.91
CA MET A 79 -12.15 6.33 -7.20
C MET A 79 -13.05 6.89 -8.30
N ALA A 80 -14.36 6.64 -8.24
CA ALA A 80 -15.34 7.15 -9.19
C ALA A 80 -15.66 8.63 -8.94
N ASP A 81 -15.89 9.01 -7.68
CA ASP A 81 -16.21 10.38 -7.29
C ASP A 81 -15.02 11.31 -7.52
N GLU A 82 -13.81 10.81 -7.27
CA GLU A 82 -12.60 11.63 -7.22
C GLU A 82 -11.40 10.95 -7.85
N PRO A 83 -11.33 10.91 -9.20
CA PRO A 83 -10.12 10.51 -9.88
C PRO A 83 -8.97 11.47 -9.50
N GLY A 84 -7.87 10.89 -8.99
CA GLY A 84 -6.67 11.63 -8.55
C GLY A 84 -6.42 11.62 -7.03
N CYS A 85 -6.63 10.49 -6.36
CA CYS A 85 -6.31 10.31 -4.94
C CYS A 85 -4.93 9.69 -4.74
N PHE A 86 -4.08 10.33 -3.93
CA PHE A 86 -2.82 9.75 -3.49
C PHE A 86 -3.02 9.10 -2.12
N PHE A 87 -2.90 7.78 -2.04
CA PHE A 87 -3.23 7.04 -0.83
C PHE A 87 -2.03 6.85 0.10
N VAL A 88 -2.25 7.03 1.39
CA VAL A 88 -1.28 6.66 2.43
C VAL A 88 -1.95 5.88 3.55
N THR A 89 -1.23 4.90 4.10
CA THR A 89 -1.58 4.19 5.34
C THR A 89 -0.75 4.74 6.51
N ASP A 90 -0.97 4.30 7.74
CA ASP A 90 -0.18 4.67 8.94
C ASP A 90 1.32 4.47 8.68
N PHE A 91 1.69 3.33 8.08
CA PHE A 91 3.07 3.03 7.74
C PHE A 91 3.65 4.05 6.76
N LEU A 92 2.91 4.37 5.69
CA LEU A 92 3.41 5.28 4.66
C LEU A 92 3.39 6.73 5.14
N ALA A 93 2.40 7.15 5.92
CA ALA A 93 2.35 8.45 6.56
C ALA A 93 3.57 8.66 7.46
N ARG A 94 3.88 7.69 8.33
CA ARG A 94 5.05 7.74 9.23
C ARG A 94 6.38 7.79 8.48
N HIS A 95 6.47 7.16 7.31
CA HIS A 95 7.71 7.05 6.54
C HIS A 95 7.71 7.87 5.25
N PHE A 96 6.79 8.82 5.12
CA PHE A 96 6.57 9.57 3.88
C PHE A 96 7.83 10.29 3.40
N GLU A 97 8.51 10.98 4.31
CA GLU A 97 9.77 11.68 4.04
C GLU A 97 10.84 10.76 3.44
N ARG A 98 10.98 9.53 3.97
CA ARG A 98 11.99 8.59 3.50
C ARG A 98 11.60 7.90 2.21
N LEU A 99 10.37 7.38 2.14
CA LEU A 99 9.93 6.50 1.05
C LEU A 99 9.41 7.27 -0.16
N VAL A 100 8.69 8.37 0.07
CA VAL A 100 8.11 9.18 -1.01
C VAL A 100 9.03 10.34 -1.32
N PHE A 101 9.29 11.21 -0.34
CA PHE A 101 9.99 12.47 -0.62
C PHE A 101 11.44 12.23 -1.08
N ARG A 102 12.24 11.51 -0.30
CA ARG A 102 13.61 11.13 -0.68
C ARG A 102 13.64 10.04 -1.74
N GLY A 103 12.76 9.05 -1.64
CA GLY A 103 12.71 7.92 -2.58
C GLY A 103 12.42 8.34 -4.02
N LEU A 104 11.64 9.40 -4.22
CA LEU A 104 11.34 9.98 -5.54
C LEU A 104 12.31 11.13 -5.91
N GLY A 105 13.29 11.44 -5.07
CA GLY A 105 14.31 12.45 -5.34
C GLY A 105 13.87 13.90 -5.16
N LEU A 106 12.73 14.17 -4.51
CA LEU A 106 12.18 15.52 -4.33
C LEU A 106 13.09 16.44 -3.52
N HIS A 107 13.90 15.89 -2.62
CA HIS A 107 14.89 16.66 -1.86
C HIS A 107 15.94 17.31 -2.76
N ASN A 108 16.37 16.61 -3.81
CA ASN A 108 17.40 17.10 -4.73
C ASN A 108 16.80 17.81 -5.94
N PHE A 109 15.57 17.43 -6.31
CA PHE A 109 14.87 17.95 -7.48
C PHE A 109 13.42 18.33 -7.12
N PRO A 110 13.20 19.45 -6.41
CA PRO A 110 11.86 19.87 -5.98
C PRO A 110 10.86 20.04 -7.13
N GLN A 111 11.35 20.37 -8.34
CA GLN A 111 10.54 20.49 -9.55
C GLN A 111 9.83 19.19 -9.96
N LEU A 112 10.30 18.03 -9.50
CA LEU A 112 9.64 16.75 -9.77
C LEU A 112 8.31 16.61 -9.02
N ARG A 113 8.07 17.45 -8.00
CA ARG A 113 6.81 17.43 -7.25
C ARG A 113 5.62 17.57 -8.18
N ASP A 114 5.62 18.55 -9.08
CA ASP A 114 4.48 18.79 -9.97
C ASP A 114 4.35 17.69 -11.03
N THR A 115 5.47 17.10 -11.45
CA THR A 115 5.48 15.93 -12.34
C THR A 115 4.79 14.72 -11.72
N TYR A 116 5.08 14.42 -10.45
CA TYR A 116 4.51 13.27 -9.77
C TYR A 116 3.11 13.54 -9.21
N PHE A 117 2.90 14.70 -8.60
CA PHE A 117 1.72 15.00 -7.79
C PHE A 117 0.73 15.94 -8.46
N GLY A 118 1.10 16.63 -9.56
CA GLY A 118 0.27 17.69 -10.16
C GLY A 118 -1.06 17.25 -10.77
N ARG A 119 -1.30 15.93 -10.90
CA ARG A 119 -2.61 15.37 -11.31
C ARG A 119 -3.42 14.83 -10.16
N TYR A 120 -2.84 14.74 -8.97
CA TYR A 120 -3.58 14.40 -7.76
C TYR A 120 -4.28 15.63 -7.22
N LYS A 121 -5.46 15.43 -6.65
CA LYS A 121 -6.27 16.49 -6.03
C LYS A 121 -6.15 16.46 -4.51
N LYS A 122 -5.99 15.27 -3.95
CA LYS A 122 -5.92 15.05 -2.51
C LYS A 122 -5.01 13.89 -2.15
N LEU A 123 -4.54 13.93 -0.91
CA LEU A 123 -3.95 12.80 -0.22
C LEU A 123 -5.03 12.20 0.69
N VAL A 124 -5.36 10.92 0.46
CA VAL A 124 -6.30 10.17 1.29
C VAL A 124 -5.52 9.32 2.28
N TYR A 125 -5.61 9.67 3.55
CA TYR A 125 -5.04 8.93 4.65
C TYR A 125 -6.03 7.88 5.16
N LEU A 126 -5.70 6.62 4.93
CA LEU A 126 -6.41 5.44 5.44
C LEU A 126 -5.83 5.10 6.81
N ALA A 127 -6.48 5.58 7.87
CA ALA A 127 -6.02 5.41 9.25
C ALA A 127 -6.36 4.01 9.77
N GLN A 128 -5.33 3.24 10.16
CA GLN A 128 -5.49 1.95 10.83
C GLN A 128 -5.72 2.11 12.34
N SER A 129 -5.32 3.25 12.91
CA SER A 129 -5.39 3.52 14.36
C SER A 129 -5.77 4.98 14.68
N ASP A 130 -6.24 5.20 15.91
CA ASP A 130 -6.46 6.54 16.45
C ASP A 130 -5.16 7.05 17.11
N ASP A 131 -4.25 7.59 16.29
CA ASP A 131 -2.94 8.12 16.69
C ASP A 131 -2.72 9.53 16.13
N ASP A 132 -2.67 10.51 17.02
CA ASP A 132 -2.50 11.93 16.68
C ASP A 132 -1.13 12.23 16.03
N GLU A 133 -0.09 11.45 16.36
CA GLU A 133 1.23 11.61 15.72
C GLU A 133 1.15 11.19 14.25
N LEU A 134 0.43 10.10 13.95
CA LEU A 134 0.23 9.63 12.58
C LEU A 134 -0.64 10.59 11.77
N LEU A 135 -1.67 11.16 12.39
CA LEU A 135 -2.46 12.22 11.76
C LEU A 135 -1.61 13.43 11.41
N SER A 136 -0.73 13.87 12.32
CA SER A 136 0.22 14.96 12.08
C SER A 136 1.21 14.63 10.94
N CYS A 137 1.67 13.38 10.88
CA CYS A 137 2.51 12.89 9.79
C CYS A 137 1.79 12.94 8.43
N ALA A 138 0.52 12.51 8.37
CA ALA A 138 -0.29 12.59 7.15
C ALA A 138 -0.54 14.04 6.71
N GLN A 139 -0.80 14.95 7.65
CA GLN A 139 -0.97 16.38 7.36
C GLN A 139 0.33 17.00 6.82
N THR A 140 1.47 16.64 7.41
CA THR A 140 2.79 17.09 6.95
C THR A 140 3.07 16.56 5.54
N ALA A 141 2.78 15.28 5.29
CA ALA A 141 2.91 14.67 3.97
C ALA A 141 2.08 15.42 2.92
N ALA A 142 0.78 15.61 3.16
CA ALA A 142 -0.13 16.31 2.26
C ALA A 142 0.37 17.72 1.93
N THR A 143 0.75 18.48 2.97
CA THR A 143 1.32 19.83 2.82
C THR A 143 2.60 19.82 1.98
N SER A 144 3.50 18.87 2.21
CA SER A 144 4.80 18.79 1.53
C SER A 144 4.69 18.57 0.02
N ILE A 145 3.63 17.89 -0.42
CA ILE A 145 3.36 17.64 -1.85
C ILE A 145 2.26 18.56 -2.42
N GLY A 146 1.69 19.44 -1.59
CA GLY A 146 0.70 20.45 -2.01
C GLY A 146 -0.68 19.88 -2.30
N LEU A 147 -1.12 18.87 -1.55
CA LEU A 147 -2.44 18.25 -1.67
C LEU A 147 -3.28 18.51 -0.43
N ASP A 148 -4.60 18.56 -0.59
CA ASP A 148 -5.54 18.56 0.53
C ASP A 148 -5.54 17.19 1.22
N LEU A 149 -5.67 17.17 2.55
CA LEU A 149 -5.75 15.93 3.33
C LEU A 149 -7.21 15.52 3.52
N GLU A 150 -7.52 14.27 3.19
CA GLU A 150 -8.73 13.59 3.63
C GLU A 150 -8.36 12.43 4.54
N VAL A 151 -9.03 12.30 5.68
CA VAL A 151 -8.78 11.22 6.64
C VAL A 151 -9.97 10.28 6.64
N ARG A 152 -9.69 8.99 6.46
CA ARG A 152 -10.68 7.91 6.57
C ARG A 152 -10.20 6.90 7.60
N LYS A 153 -11.00 6.67 8.64
CA LYS A 153 -10.76 5.59 9.59
C LYS A 153 -11.19 4.28 8.96
N THR A 154 -10.22 3.45 8.60
CA THR A 154 -10.47 2.17 7.93
C THR A 154 -10.17 0.97 8.82
N GLY A 155 -9.34 1.14 9.85
CA GLY A 155 -8.72 0.00 10.50
C GLY A 155 -7.94 -0.81 9.48
N PHE A 156 -7.97 -2.14 9.60
CA PHE A 156 -7.33 -3.06 8.67
C PHE A 156 -8.28 -3.57 7.57
N GLY A 157 -9.53 -3.12 7.53
CA GLY A 157 -10.49 -3.48 6.47
C GLY A 157 -10.63 -4.99 6.24
N GLU A 158 -10.57 -5.41 4.99
CA GLU A 158 -10.74 -6.80 4.58
C GLU A 158 -9.58 -7.72 5.03
N TYR A 159 -8.44 -7.18 5.46
CA TYR A 159 -7.34 -7.98 6.03
C TYR A 159 -7.79 -8.77 7.27
N GLU A 160 -8.60 -8.17 8.14
CA GLU A 160 -9.10 -8.83 9.36
C GLU A 160 -10.00 -10.00 9.02
N THR A 161 -10.92 -9.79 8.09
CA THR A 161 -11.87 -10.82 7.65
C THR A 161 -11.14 -11.98 6.97
N PHE A 162 -10.18 -11.68 6.08
CA PHE A 162 -9.37 -12.68 5.41
C PHE A 162 -8.54 -13.51 6.39
N LEU A 163 -7.91 -12.88 7.39
CA LEU A 163 -7.12 -13.60 8.39
C LEU A 163 -7.98 -14.38 9.37
N ALA A 164 -9.20 -13.93 9.70
CA ALA A 164 -10.10 -14.63 10.61
C ALA A 164 -10.68 -15.92 10.01
N SER A 165 -10.69 -16.05 8.67
CA SER A 165 -11.15 -17.27 7.99
C SER A 165 -10.09 -18.37 7.88
N HIS A 166 -8.96 -18.23 8.60
CA HIS A 166 -7.73 -19.00 8.43
C HIS A 166 -7.13 -19.49 9.74
#